data_AF-K1TI81-F1
#
_entry.id   AF-K1TI81-F1
#
_cell.length_a   1.000
_cell.length_b   1.000
_cell.length_c   1.000
_cell.angle_alpha   90.00
_cell.angle_beta   90.00
_cell.angle_gamma   90.00
#
_symmetry.space_group_name_H-M   'P 1'
#
loop_
_entity.id
_entity.type
_entity.pdbx_description
1 polymer ?
#
loop_
_entity_poly.entity_id
_entity_poly.type
_entity_poly.pdbx_seq_one_letter_code
_entity_poly.pdbx_strand_id
1 'polypeptide(L)'
;SIGAWEELQPGEERTFEFVITWYFPNRVKAWIEFDEDYEKFQRGEYGTVRNYYATKFTDAWDVAKYVYHNKERLESDSRKFADAMFHKTTLPYYVIDALTANITNLRSNLCFRLEDGTFAGFEGIRDYIGCGYGSVPHVWNYAQTVAFLFPDLEKTMRNVEFLRETDETGCMSTRMFSVFDQERYAMVPACDGELGSVVR
;
A
#
# COMPACT_ATOMS: atom_id res chain seq x y z
N SER A 1 26.05 8.68 11.24
CA SER A 1 25.68 9.88 10.47
C SER A 1 26.31 9.78 9.09
N ILE A 2 25.63 10.26 8.05
CA ILE A 2 26.19 10.47 6.71
C ILE A 2 26.24 12.00 6.49
N GLY A 3 27.29 12.49 5.85
CA GLY A 3 27.44 13.90 5.52
C GLY A 3 28.21 14.09 4.22
N ALA A 4 27.89 15.17 3.51
CA ALA A 4 28.63 15.64 2.36
C ALA A 4 28.90 17.15 2.58
N TRP A 5 30.04 17.62 2.11
CA TRP A 5 30.45 19.03 2.28
C TRP A 5 31.14 19.54 1.02
N GLU A 6 31.00 20.84 0.77
CA GLU A 6 31.81 21.60 -0.18
C GLU A 6 32.02 23.02 0.34
N GLU A 7 33.04 23.69 -0.19
CA GLU A 7 33.29 25.11 -0.01
C GLU A 7 32.85 25.85 -1.28
N LEU A 8 32.00 26.87 -1.14
CA LEU A 8 31.40 27.60 -2.25
C LEU A 8 31.98 29.00 -2.40
N GLN A 9 32.26 29.40 -3.64
CA GLN A 9 32.58 30.78 -3.96
C GLN A 9 31.33 31.69 -3.93
N PRO A 10 31.47 33.02 -3.86
CA PRO A 10 30.33 33.93 -3.95
C PRO A 10 29.51 33.70 -5.22
N GLY A 11 28.23 33.38 -5.05
CA GLY A 11 27.30 33.12 -6.15
C GLY A 11 27.32 31.69 -6.70
N GLU A 12 28.10 30.79 -6.09
CA GLU A 12 28.13 29.38 -6.47
C GLU A 12 27.03 28.56 -5.80
N GLU A 13 26.46 27.60 -6.54
CA GLU A 13 25.46 26.66 -6.05
C GLU A 13 25.96 25.21 -6.18
N ARG A 14 25.50 24.34 -5.25
CA ARG A 14 25.76 22.90 -5.28
C ARG A 14 24.54 22.09 -4.87
N THR A 15 24.40 20.94 -5.52
CA THR A 15 23.37 19.95 -5.22
C THR A 15 24.02 18.73 -4.61
N PHE A 16 23.58 18.37 -3.40
CA PHE A 16 23.94 17.11 -2.76
C PHE A 16 22.77 16.15 -2.86
N GLU A 17 23.07 14.92 -3.25
CA GLU A 17 22.08 13.87 -3.35
C GLU A 17 22.29 12.81 -2.28
N PHE A 18 21.20 12.46 -1.62
CA PHE A 18 21.18 11.40 -0.62
C PHE A 18 20.11 10.37 -1.00
N VAL A 19 20.45 9.10 -0.81
CA VAL A 19 19.51 7.99 -0.99
C VAL A 19 19.27 7.34 0.37
N ILE A 20 18.01 7.30 0.77
CA ILE A 20 17.57 6.62 1.99
C ILE A 20 16.81 5.36 1.57
N THR A 21 17.25 4.22 2.10
CA THR A 21 16.65 2.91 1.83
C THR A 21 16.43 2.14 3.11
N TRP A 22 15.51 1.19 3.07
CA TRP A 22 15.18 0.32 4.18
C TRP A 22 14.81 -1.06 3.66
N TYR A 23 14.91 -2.05 4.54
CA TYR A 23 14.53 -3.42 4.24
C TYR A 23 14.05 -4.14 5.50
N PHE A 24 12.72 -4.24 5.61
CA PHE A 24 12.01 -4.93 6.67
C PHE A 24 11.24 -6.11 6.05
N PRO A 25 11.90 -7.26 5.84
CA PRO A 25 11.35 -8.33 5.00
C PRO A 25 10.09 -8.95 5.59
N ASN A 26 9.93 -8.88 6.92
CA ASN A 26 8.86 -9.51 7.66
C ASN A 26 7.88 -8.47 8.18
N ARG A 27 6.62 -8.87 8.29
CA ARG A 27 5.56 -8.15 8.99
C ARG A 27 4.71 -9.12 9.81
N VAL A 28 3.90 -8.59 10.72
CA VAL A 28 2.96 -9.38 11.50
C VAL A 28 1.92 -10.07 10.59
N LYS A 29 1.65 -11.35 10.84
CA LYS A 29 0.59 -12.14 10.19
C LYS A 29 -0.75 -11.91 10.89
N ALA A 30 -1.22 -10.66 10.91
CA ALA A 30 -2.48 -10.31 11.56
C ALA A 30 -3.01 -8.96 11.08
N TRP A 31 -4.31 -8.78 11.24
CA TRP A 31 -4.95 -7.47 11.20
C TRP A 31 -5.00 -6.90 12.62
N ILE A 32 -4.05 -6.03 12.97
CA ILE A 32 -4.01 -5.39 14.29
C ILE A 32 -4.96 -4.19 14.29
N GLU A 33 -6.10 -4.31 14.98
CA GLU A 33 -7.11 -3.25 15.08
C GLU A 33 -7.45 -2.87 16.51
N PHE A 34 -7.48 -3.80 17.47
CA PHE A 34 -7.83 -3.47 18.86
C PHE A 34 -6.60 -3.45 19.77
N ASP A 35 -6.73 -2.81 20.93
CA ASP A 35 -5.68 -2.81 21.95
C ASP A 35 -5.29 -4.24 22.33
N GLU A 36 -6.26 -5.15 22.43
CA GLU A 36 -6.04 -6.57 22.67
C GLU A 36 -5.18 -7.23 21.57
N ASP A 37 -5.38 -6.86 20.30
CA ASP A 37 -4.53 -7.36 19.21
C ASP A 37 -3.12 -6.80 19.37
N TYR A 38 -3.00 -5.52 19.69
CA TYR A 38 -1.68 -4.90 19.87
C TYR A 38 -0.92 -5.53 21.05
N GLU A 39 -1.59 -5.82 22.16
CA GLU A 39 -0.99 -6.53 23.28
C GLU A 39 -0.52 -7.95 22.90
N LYS A 40 -1.32 -8.70 22.15
CA LYS A 40 -0.91 -10.02 21.61
C LYS A 40 0.30 -9.91 20.70
N PHE A 41 0.35 -8.86 19.88
CA PHE A 41 1.52 -8.55 19.06
C PHE A 41 2.76 -8.27 19.92
N GLN A 42 2.64 -7.46 20.98
CA GLN A 42 3.76 -7.19 21.89
C GLN A 42 4.24 -8.44 22.64
N ARG A 43 3.34 -9.38 22.94
CA ARG A 43 3.68 -10.68 23.53
C ARG A 43 4.23 -11.70 22.52
N GLY A 44 4.30 -11.35 21.23
CA GLY A 44 4.82 -12.23 20.18
C GLY A 44 3.90 -13.39 19.81
N GLU A 45 2.59 -13.25 20.04
CA GLU A 45 1.60 -14.32 19.83
C GLU A 45 1.19 -14.50 18.37
N TYR A 46 1.53 -13.55 17.49
CA TYR A 46 1.30 -13.67 16.06
C TYR A 46 2.52 -14.20 15.33
N GLY A 47 2.26 -14.97 14.27
CA GLY A 47 3.28 -15.33 13.29
C GLY A 47 3.73 -14.15 12.44
N THR A 48 4.64 -14.43 11.52
CA THR A 48 5.17 -13.47 10.55
C THR A 48 4.85 -13.88 9.12
N VAL A 49 4.61 -12.90 8.24
CA VAL A 49 4.60 -13.07 6.78
C VAL A 49 5.65 -12.16 6.15
N ARG A 50 6.06 -12.47 4.92
CA ARG A 50 7.00 -11.63 4.19
C ARG A 50 6.31 -10.57 3.34
N ASN A 51 6.96 -9.41 3.23
CA ASN A 51 6.60 -8.35 2.30
C ASN A 51 7.01 -8.73 0.87
N TYR A 52 6.22 -8.34 -0.13
CA TYR A 52 6.51 -8.63 -1.54
C TYR A 52 7.90 -8.16 -2.01
N TYR A 53 8.34 -6.98 -1.58
CA TYR A 53 9.65 -6.45 -1.99
C TYR A 53 10.82 -7.31 -1.49
N ALA A 54 10.62 -8.13 -0.45
CA ALA A 54 11.60 -9.09 0.04
C ALA A 54 11.81 -10.28 -0.93
N THR A 55 11.00 -10.39 -1.99
CA THR A 55 11.24 -11.30 -3.12
C THR A 55 12.10 -10.66 -4.22
N LYS A 56 12.31 -9.34 -4.15
CA LYS A 56 13.00 -8.54 -5.18
C LYS A 56 14.38 -8.07 -4.74
N PHE A 57 14.57 -7.89 -3.43
CA PHE A 57 15.80 -7.37 -2.84
C PHE A 57 16.21 -8.25 -1.66
N THR A 58 17.51 -8.28 -1.35
CA THR A 58 18.03 -9.06 -0.23
C THR A 58 18.21 -8.24 1.05
N ASP A 59 18.47 -6.93 0.92
CA ASP A 59 18.73 -6.00 2.00
C ASP A 59 18.57 -4.54 1.53
N ALA A 60 18.76 -3.58 2.45
CA ALA A 60 18.64 -2.15 2.14
C ALA A 60 19.73 -1.65 1.17
N TRP A 61 20.92 -2.26 1.18
CA TRP A 61 22.01 -1.87 0.29
C TRP A 61 21.73 -2.28 -1.15
N ASP A 62 21.13 -3.45 -1.36
CA ASP A 62 20.65 -3.91 -2.66
C ASP A 62 19.58 -2.97 -3.23
N VAL A 63 18.64 -2.51 -2.40
CA VAL A 63 17.69 -1.45 -2.78
C VAL A 63 18.43 -0.17 -3.19
N ALA A 64 19.46 0.24 -2.44
CA ALA A 64 20.23 1.45 -2.74
C ALA A 64 20.95 1.36 -4.09
N LYS A 65 21.57 0.21 -4.39
CA LYS A 65 22.18 -0.05 -5.71
C LYS A 65 21.14 0.02 -6.82
N TYR A 66 19.98 -0.61 -6.63
CA TYR A 66 18.91 -0.56 -7.61
C TYR A 66 18.45 0.87 -7.88
N VAL A 67 18.21 1.66 -6.84
CA VAL A 67 17.82 3.07 -6.96
C VAL A 67 18.90 3.86 -7.68
N TYR A 68 20.17 3.73 -7.28
CA TYR A 68 21.28 4.45 -7.91
C TYR A 68 21.40 4.14 -9.42
N HIS A 69 21.36 2.85 -9.79
CA HIS A 69 21.48 2.44 -11.19
C HIS A 69 20.25 2.76 -12.05
N ASN A 70 19.07 2.93 -11.45
CA ASN A 70 17.81 3.20 -12.16
C ASN A 70 17.28 4.62 -11.94
N LYS A 71 18.04 5.49 -11.26
CA LYS A 71 17.57 6.78 -10.76
C LYS A 71 16.94 7.62 -11.86
N GLU A 72 17.64 7.76 -12.99
CA GLU A 72 17.18 8.59 -14.10
C GLU A 72 15.77 8.21 -14.55
N ARG A 73 15.50 6.90 -14.73
CA ARG A 73 14.18 6.40 -15.08
C ARG A 73 13.16 6.65 -13.96
N LEU A 74 13.49 6.28 -12.73
CA LEU A 74 12.59 6.41 -11.57
C LEU A 74 12.17 7.87 -11.32
N GLU A 75 13.13 8.79 -11.41
CA GLU A 75 12.90 10.22 -11.26
C GLU A 75 12.15 10.79 -12.45
N SER A 76 12.57 10.48 -13.68
CA SER A 76 11.93 10.96 -14.91
C SER A 76 10.46 10.59 -14.95
N ASP A 77 10.12 9.34 -14.64
CA ASP A 77 8.74 8.87 -14.66
C ASP A 77 7.90 9.52 -13.55
N SER A 78 8.48 9.73 -12.36
CA SER A 78 7.82 10.47 -11.26
C SER A 78 7.55 11.93 -11.64
N ARG A 79 8.52 12.59 -12.30
CA ARG A 79 8.37 13.98 -12.77
C ARG A 79 7.35 14.09 -13.91
N LYS A 80 7.32 13.15 -14.85
CA LYS A 80 6.29 13.11 -15.91
C LYS A 80 4.89 12.97 -15.32
N PHE A 81 4.72 12.14 -14.29
CA PHE A 81 3.45 12.01 -13.60
C PHE A 81 3.03 13.34 -12.94
N ALA A 82 3.94 13.98 -12.19
CA ALA A 82 3.69 15.28 -11.57
C ALA A 82 3.37 16.36 -12.61
N ASP A 83 4.14 16.46 -13.69
CA ASP A 83 3.93 17.41 -14.78
C ASP A 83 2.58 17.19 -15.48
N ALA A 84 2.20 15.94 -15.73
CA ALA A 84 0.88 15.61 -16.27
C ALA A 84 -0.26 16.10 -15.35
N MET A 85 -0.13 15.85 -14.04
CA MET A 85 -1.16 16.18 -13.05
C MET A 85 -1.25 17.68 -12.75
N PHE A 86 -0.14 18.40 -12.65
CA PHE A 86 -0.11 19.77 -12.13
C PHE A 86 0.11 20.85 -13.20
N HIS A 87 0.63 20.49 -14.39
CA HIS A 87 1.01 21.48 -15.40
C HIS A 87 0.34 21.28 -16.76
N LYS A 88 -0.02 20.04 -17.13
CA LYS A 88 -0.63 19.74 -18.44
C LYS A 88 -2.13 19.52 -18.40
N THR A 89 -2.69 19.25 -17.22
CA THR A 89 -4.15 19.15 -17.07
C THR A 89 -4.83 20.50 -17.27
N THR A 90 -6.08 20.47 -17.69
CA THR A 90 -6.96 21.65 -17.73
C THR A 90 -7.88 21.76 -16.51
N LEU A 91 -7.79 20.80 -15.58
CA LEU A 91 -8.58 20.81 -14.35
C LEU A 91 -8.07 21.90 -13.38
N PRO A 92 -8.96 22.50 -12.57
CA PRO A 92 -8.55 23.47 -11.56
C PRO A 92 -7.59 22.87 -10.52
N TYR A 93 -6.64 23.67 -10.03
CA TYR A 93 -5.62 23.23 -9.06
C TYR A 93 -6.23 22.53 -7.84
N TYR A 94 -7.29 23.07 -7.24
CA TYR A 94 -7.92 22.49 -6.05
C TYR A 94 -8.49 21.09 -6.29
N VAL A 95 -8.88 20.76 -7.54
CA VAL A 95 -9.32 19.41 -7.91
C VAL A 95 -8.13 18.47 -7.94
N ILE A 96 -7.02 18.89 -8.55
CA ILE A 96 -5.79 18.10 -8.63
C ILE A 96 -5.20 17.87 -7.24
N ASP A 97 -5.17 18.90 -6.40
CA ASP A 97 -4.69 18.81 -5.03
C ASP A 97 -5.51 17.76 -4.25
N ALA A 98 -6.85 17.84 -4.31
CA ALA A 98 -7.73 16.86 -3.68
C ALA A 98 -7.53 15.43 -4.23
N LEU A 99 -7.38 15.26 -5.55
CA LEU A 99 -7.16 13.95 -6.16
C LEU A 99 -5.81 13.34 -5.77
N THR A 100 -4.74 14.13 -5.86
CA THR A 100 -3.37 13.66 -5.64
C THR A 100 -3.06 13.40 -4.17
N ALA A 101 -3.70 14.15 -3.25
CA ALA A 101 -3.60 13.90 -1.81
C ALA A 101 -4.01 12.46 -1.45
N ASN A 102 -5.04 11.92 -2.10
CA ASN A 102 -5.54 10.56 -1.83
C ASN A 102 -4.62 9.45 -2.35
N ILE A 103 -3.77 9.72 -3.35
CA ILE A 103 -2.83 8.72 -3.90
C ILE A 103 -1.79 8.29 -2.84
N THR A 104 -1.46 9.20 -1.93
CA THR A 104 -0.44 8.97 -0.88
C THR A 104 -0.81 7.82 0.06
N ASN A 105 -2.10 7.53 0.23
CA ASN A 105 -2.59 6.41 1.02
C ASN A 105 -2.05 5.05 0.54
N LEU A 106 -1.75 4.91 -0.75
CA LEU A 106 -1.18 3.67 -1.31
C LEU A 106 0.28 3.43 -0.89
N ARG A 107 0.97 4.47 -0.40
CA ARG A 107 2.35 4.40 0.07
C ARG A 107 2.47 4.49 1.59
N SER A 108 1.36 4.46 2.32
CA SER A 108 1.33 4.45 3.78
C SER A 108 1.16 3.03 4.33
N ASN A 109 1.17 2.88 5.66
CA ASN A 109 0.90 1.59 6.33
C ASN A 109 -0.55 1.10 6.16
N LEU A 110 -1.42 1.88 5.49
CA LEU A 110 -2.78 1.46 5.14
C LEU A 110 -2.77 0.26 4.21
N CYS A 111 -1.82 0.23 3.26
CA CYS A 111 -1.70 -0.81 2.25
C CYS A 111 -0.44 -1.66 2.48
N PHE A 112 -0.50 -2.91 2.04
CA PHE A 112 0.65 -3.80 1.99
C PHE A 112 0.50 -4.82 0.86
N ARG A 113 1.63 -5.41 0.48
CA ARG A 113 1.66 -6.47 -0.51
C ARG A 113 2.41 -7.67 0.07
N LEU A 114 1.74 -8.80 0.12
CA LEU A 114 2.26 -10.05 0.66
C LEU A 114 3.27 -10.71 -0.30
N GLU A 115 4.03 -11.66 0.21
CA GLU A 115 5.08 -12.38 -0.54
C GLU A 115 4.58 -12.99 -1.85
N ASP A 116 3.37 -13.55 -1.84
CA ASP A 116 2.69 -14.12 -3.02
C ASP A 116 2.22 -13.06 -4.03
N GLY A 117 2.37 -11.78 -3.70
CA GLY A 117 1.96 -10.64 -4.50
C GLY A 117 0.55 -10.14 -4.20
N THR A 118 -0.19 -10.77 -3.28
CA THR A 118 -1.52 -10.33 -2.84
C THR A 118 -1.47 -8.92 -2.26
N PHE A 119 -2.24 -8.01 -2.85
CA PHE A 119 -2.45 -6.67 -2.34
C PHE A 119 -3.60 -6.66 -1.33
N ALA A 120 -3.37 -6.02 -0.19
CA ALA A 120 -4.33 -5.90 0.88
C ALA A 120 -4.10 -4.59 1.65
N GLY A 121 -5.10 -4.16 2.39
CA GLY A 121 -5.06 -2.96 3.20
C GLY A 121 -6.24 -2.85 4.14
N PHE A 122 -6.09 -1.98 5.13
CA PHE A 122 -7.14 -1.61 6.08
C PHE A 122 -8.11 -0.61 5.46
N GLU A 123 -9.25 -0.37 6.10
CA GLU A 123 -10.11 0.78 5.79
C GLU A 123 -9.41 2.11 6.10
N GLY A 124 -8.67 2.15 7.20
CA GLY A 124 -7.87 3.30 7.62
C GLY A 124 -6.75 2.89 8.58
N ILE A 125 -6.04 3.89 9.10
CA ILE A 125 -5.00 3.71 10.11
C ILE A 125 -5.18 4.69 11.26
N ARG A 126 -4.81 4.26 12.46
CA ARG A 126 -4.57 5.11 13.64
C ARG A 126 -3.07 5.30 13.81
N ASP A 127 -2.66 5.99 14.86
CA ASP A 127 -1.26 6.34 15.15
C ASP A 127 -0.29 5.16 15.08
N TYR A 128 -0.71 3.96 15.54
CA TYR A 128 0.15 2.78 15.63
C TYR A 128 -0.53 1.45 15.26
N ILE A 129 -1.80 1.46 14.86
CA ILE A 129 -2.57 0.27 14.46
C ILE A 129 -3.48 0.57 13.26
N GLY A 130 -3.97 -0.48 12.60
CA GLY A 130 -4.99 -0.32 11.56
C GLY A 130 -6.34 0.04 12.14
N CYS A 131 -7.27 0.48 11.28
CA CYS A 131 -8.67 0.72 11.60
C CYS A 131 -9.52 0.08 10.50
N GLY A 132 -10.49 -0.75 10.88
CA GLY A 132 -11.19 -1.63 9.97
C GLY A 132 -10.26 -2.71 9.41
N TYR A 133 -10.10 -3.81 10.16
CA TYR A 133 -9.35 -5.00 9.75
C TYR A 133 -9.91 -5.62 8.46
N GLY A 134 -9.08 -6.38 7.76
CA GLY A 134 -9.48 -6.94 6.46
C GLY A 134 -9.65 -5.85 5.39
N SER A 135 -9.24 -6.14 4.17
CA SER A 135 -9.69 -5.33 3.04
C SER A 135 -11.21 -5.47 2.93
N VAL A 136 -11.90 -4.36 3.20
CA VAL A 136 -13.36 -4.28 3.29
C VAL A 136 -13.93 -3.92 1.91
N PRO A 137 -14.68 -4.81 1.23
CA PRO A 137 -15.20 -4.52 -0.10
C PRO A 137 -16.04 -3.24 -0.16
N HIS A 138 -16.83 -2.93 0.88
CA HIS A 138 -17.62 -1.69 0.96
C HIS A 138 -16.75 -0.44 0.76
N VAL A 139 -15.63 -0.34 1.47
CA VAL A 139 -14.73 0.82 1.40
C VAL A 139 -13.93 0.80 0.11
N TRP A 140 -13.33 -0.35 -0.18
CA TRP A 140 -12.44 -0.53 -1.32
C TRP A 140 -13.18 -0.46 -2.66
N ASN A 141 -14.50 -0.66 -2.67
CA ASN A 141 -15.38 -0.39 -3.81
C ASN A 141 -15.33 1.09 -4.25
N TYR A 142 -15.24 2.02 -3.31
CA TYR A 142 -15.15 3.46 -3.62
C TYR A 142 -13.72 3.91 -3.96
N ALA A 143 -12.70 3.14 -3.56
CA ALA A 143 -11.29 3.44 -3.78
C ALA A 143 -10.83 3.08 -5.21
N GLN A 144 -11.09 3.97 -6.18
CA GLN A 144 -10.77 3.71 -7.60
C GLN A 144 -9.28 3.90 -7.96
N THR A 145 -8.49 4.58 -7.13
CA THR A 145 -7.11 4.95 -7.47
C THR A 145 -6.22 3.75 -7.80
N VAL A 146 -6.36 2.63 -7.06
CA VAL A 146 -5.56 1.41 -7.31
C VAL A 146 -5.93 0.81 -8.65
N ALA A 147 -7.22 0.68 -8.96
CA ALA A 147 -7.68 0.13 -10.23
C ALA A 147 -7.15 0.92 -11.44
N PHE A 148 -7.10 2.26 -11.35
CA PHE A 148 -6.62 3.10 -12.45
C PHE A 148 -5.10 3.17 -12.57
N LEU A 149 -4.37 3.31 -11.45
CA LEU A 149 -2.91 3.51 -11.49
C LEU A 149 -2.12 2.19 -11.43
N PHE A 150 -2.66 1.17 -10.75
CA PHE A 150 -2.00 -0.10 -10.50
C PHE A 150 -2.99 -1.28 -10.66
N PRO A 151 -3.59 -1.47 -11.85
CA PRO A 151 -4.66 -2.44 -12.07
C PRO A 151 -4.28 -3.87 -11.69
N ASP A 152 -3.01 -4.24 -11.82
CA ASP A 152 -2.54 -5.57 -11.43
C ASP A 152 -2.60 -5.80 -9.93
N LEU A 153 -2.43 -4.75 -9.10
CA LEU A 153 -2.62 -4.84 -7.65
C LEU A 153 -4.11 -5.02 -7.32
N GLU A 154 -4.98 -4.21 -7.92
CA GLU A 154 -6.43 -4.30 -7.70
C GLU A 154 -6.95 -5.71 -7.97
N LYS A 155 -6.54 -6.29 -9.11
CA LYS A 155 -6.90 -7.67 -9.48
C LYS A 155 -6.52 -8.69 -8.43
N THR A 156 -5.36 -8.54 -7.77
CA THR A 156 -4.98 -9.49 -6.71
C THR A 156 -5.91 -9.42 -5.51
N MET A 157 -6.37 -8.21 -5.13
CA MET A 157 -7.35 -8.04 -4.06
C MET A 157 -8.71 -8.64 -4.46
N ARG A 158 -9.18 -8.37 -5.70
CA ARG A 158 -10.43 -8.95 -6.23
C ARG A 158 -10.39 -10.48 -6.28
N ASN A 159 -9.25 -11.06 -6.67
CA ASN A 159 -9.10 -12.52 -6.68
C ASN A 159 -9.33 -13.12 -5.29
N VAL A 160 -8.88 -12.45 -4.23
CA VAL A 160 -9.15 -12.93 -2.87
C VAL A 160 -10.63 -12.82 -2.53
N GLU A 161 -11.28 -11.70 -2.87
CA GLU A 161 -12.72 -11.54 -2.66
C GLU A 161 -13.52 -12.67 -3.31
N PHE A 162 -13.32 -12.91 -4.61
CA PHE A 162 -14.10 -13.89 -5.36
C PHE A 162 -13.71 -15.35 -5.10
N LEU A 163 -12.43 -15.64 -4.90
CA LEU A 163 -11.93 -17.02 -4.85
C LEU A 163 -11.74 -17.56 -3.43
N ARG A 164 -11.70 -16.68 -2.41
CA ARG A 164 -11.40 -17.05 -1.02
C ARG A 164 -12.43 -16.52 -0.03
N GLU A 165 -13.00 -15.34 -0.29
CA GLU A 165 -13.98 -14.71 0.59
C GLU A 165 -15.43 -14.84 0.10
N THR A 166 -15.69 -15.50 -1.03
CA THR A 166 -17.04 -15.88 -1.45
C THR A 166 -17.29 -17.34 -1.10
N ASP A 167 -18.39 -17.63 -0.39
CA ASP A 167 -18.74 -19.01 0.00
C ASP A 167 -19.57 -19.71 -1.09
N GLU A 168 -19.88 -20.98 -0.85
CA GLU A 168 -20.65 -21.83 -1.78
C GLU A 168 -22.08 -21.34 -2.04
N THR A 169 -22.62 -20.47 -1.17
CA THR A 169 -23.94 -19.85 -1.36
C THR A 169 -23.87 -18.58 -2.20
N GLY A 170 -22.66 -18.16 -2.59
CA GLY A 170 -22.39 -16.94 -3.35
C GLY A 170 -22.27 -15.68 -2.48
N CYS A 171 -22.34 -15.82 -1.15
CA CYS A 171 -22.20 -14.71 -0.21
C CYS A 171 -20.72 -14.30 -0.12
N MET A 172 -20.40 -13.02 -0.31
CA MET A 172 -19.04 -12.48 -0.14
C MET A 172 -18.82 -11.92 1.27
N SER A 173 -17.73 -12.30 1.94
CA SER A 173 -17.39 -11.77 3.26
C SER A 173 -17.06 -10.28 3.19
N THR A 174 -17.46 -9.53 4.22
CA THR A 174 -17.15 -8.09 4.32
C THR A 174 -15.70 -7.82 4.72
N ARG A 175 -14.93 -8.85 5.08
CA ARG A 175 -13.56 -8.70 5.60
C ARG A 175 -12.67 -9.77 4.97
N MET A 176 -11.54 -9.33 4.42
CA MET A 176 -10.51 -10.24 3.89
C MET A 176 -9.68 -10.88 5.02
N PHE A 177 -10.15 -11.97 5.62
CA PHE A 177 -9.48 -12.67 6.73
C PHE A 177 -8.65 -13.87 6.25
N SER A 178 -9.01 -14.46 5.11
CA SER A 178 -8.36 -15.63 4.55
C SER A 178 -6.88 -15.42 4.25
N VAL A 179 -6.43 -14.20 3.95
CA VAL A 179 -5.01 -13.88 3.67
C VAL A 179 -4.07 -14.17 4.84
N PHE A 180 -4.60 -14.27 6.06
CA PHE A 180 -3.87 -14.67 7.25
C PHE A 180 -4.36 -15.99 7.84
N ASP A 181 -5.07 -16.80 7.05
CA ASP A 181 -5.65 -18.09 7.45
C ASP A 181 -6.58 -17.98 8.67
N GLN A 182 -7.17 -16.80 8.86
CA GLN A 182 -8.17 -16.57 9.90
C GLN A 182 -9.53 -17.09 9.42
N GLU A 183 -10.38 -17.50 10.38
CA GLU A 183 -11.75 -17.90 10.07
C GLU A 183 -12.48 -16.77 9.37
N ARG A 184 -13.31 -17.13 8.38
CA ARG A 184 -14.13 -16.18 7.62
C ARG A 184 -14.93 -15.31 8.58
N TYR A 185 -14.93 -14.01 8.34
CA TYR A 185 -15.72 -13.08 9.15
C TYR A 185 -17.22 -13.32 8.95
N ALA A 186 -17.89 -13.75 10.02
CA ALA A 186 -19.30 -14.14 10.04
C ALA A 186 -20.20 -12.92 10.29
N MET A 187 -20.45 -12.15 9.25
CA MET A 187 -21.37 -11.01 9.26
C MET A 187 -22.17 -10.98 7.96
N VAL A 188 -23.35 -10.35 8.00
CA VAL A 188 -24.13 -10.07 6.79
C VAL A 188 -23.27 -9.24 5.81
N PRO A 189 -23.20 -9.61 4.52
CA PRO A 189 -22.49 -8.83 3.51
C PRO A 189 -22.98 -7.37 3.45
N ALA A 190 -22.03 -6.46 3.24
CA ALA A 190 -22.33 -5.09 2.87
C ALA A 190 -22.67 -5.08 1.38
N CYS A 191 -23.97 -4.91 1.06
CA CYS A 191 -24.48 -5.09 -0.30
C CYS A 191 -23.77 -4.22 -1.34
N ASP A 192 -23.43 -2.97 -0.99
CA ASP A 192 -22.73 -2.07 -1.89
C ASP A 192 -21.28 -2.51 -2.17
N GLY A 193 -20.62 -3.16 -1.22
CA GLY A 193 -19.29 -3.76 -1.42
C GLY A 193 -19.35 -5.04 -2.26
N GLU A 194 -20.29 -5.94 -1.95
CA GLU A 194 -20.48 -7.20 -2.68
C GLU A 194 -20.93 -6.95 -4.12
N LEU A 195 -22.00 -6.17 -4.31
CA LEU A 195 -22.50 -5.84 -5.64
C LEU A 195 -21.51 -4.93 -6.38
N GLY A 196 -20.83 -4.04 -5.67
CA GLY A 196 -19.77 -3.18 -6.23
C GLY A 196 -18.61 -3.99 -6.80
N SER A 197 -18.24 -5.10 -6.15
CA SER A 197 -17.19 -5.99 -6.64
C SER A 197 -17.55 -6.66 -7.97
N VAL A 198 -18.85 -6.85 -8.26
CA VAL A 198 -19.34 -7.43 -9.53
C VAL A 198 -19.36 -6.40 -10.67
N VAL A 199 -19.59 -5.13 -10.37
CA VAL A 199 -19.76 -4.07 -11.39
C VAL A 199 -18.41 -3.54 -11.92
N ARG A 200 -17.34 -3.70 -11.16
CA ARG A 200 -16.03 -3.08 -11.41
C ARG A 200 -15.11 -3.89 -12.33
#